data_AF-A0A1I4CB78-F1
#
_entry.id   AF-A0A1I4CB78-F1
#
_cell.length_a   1.000
_cell.length_b   1.000
_cell.length_c   1.000
_cell.angle_alpha   90.00
_cell.angle_beta   90.00
_cell.angle_gamma   90.00
#
_symmetry.space_group_name_H-M   'P 1'
#
loop_
_entity.id
_entity.type
_entity.pdbx_description
1 polymer ?
#
loop_
_entity_poly.entity_id
_entity_poly.type
_entity_poly.pdbx_seq_one_letter_code
_entity_poly.pdbx_strand_id
1 'polypeptide(L)'
;MRTATINYFTIISIFALMMIGLPAVAYATEQNTQVNSTAIKTTGNTDHQKLAHYYEDQAKEMQAKIQEQVEAFNHKPSTSFLGRNGQRIKKHVVFKIHEFEKAAAENLQKAAYHNKMAEEQKNRQQFAESGRIKG
;
A
#
# COMPACT_ATOMS: atom_id res chain seq x y z
N MET A 1 -5.96 -33.18 -27.59
CA MET A 1 -6.57 -31.92 -27.10
C MET A 1 -6.43 -31.81 -25.59
N ARG A 2 -5.73 -30.75 -25.15
CA ARG A 2 -5.67 -30.07 -23.85
C ARG A 2 -6.21 -30.78 -22.58
N THR A 3 -5.31 -31.19 -21.70
CA THR A 3 -5.55 -31.45 -20.26
C THR A 3 -4.72 -30.52 -19.37
N ALA A 4 -4.70 -29.22 -19.69
CA ALA A 4 -3.96 -28.21 -18.90
C ALA A 4 -4.84 -27.09 -18.33
N THR A 5 -6.17 -27.23 -18.40
CA THR A 5 -7.12 -26.23 -17.89
C THR A 5 -7.66 -26.58 -16.51
N ILE A 6 -7.52 -27.83 -16.05
CA ILE A 6 -8.18 -28.32 -14.84
C ILE A 6 -7.47 -27.81 -13.56
N ASN A 7 -6.17 -27.53 -13.62
CA ASN A 7 -5.40 -27.13 -12.42
C ASN A 7 -5.50 -25.63 -12.08
N TYR A 8 -5.87 -24.77 -13.04
CA TYR A 8 -6.01 -23.33 -12.78
C TYR A 8 -7.36 -22.99 -12.14
N PHE A 9 -8.43 -23.73 -12.47
CA PHE A 9 -9.75 -23.51 -11.88
C PHE A 9 -9.80 -23.89 -10.39
N THR A 10 -9.10 -24.95 -9.99
CA THR A 10 -8.99 -25.35 -8.58
C THR A 10 -8.22 -24.34 -7.73
N ILE A 11 -7.18 -23.71 -8.28
CA ILE A 11 -6.36 -22.71 -7.55
C ILE A 11 -7.14 -21.38 -7.39
N ILE A 12 -7.90 -20.97 -8.41
CA ILE A 12 -8.75 -19.76 -8.33
C ILE A 12 -9.93 -19.98 -7.39
N SER A 13 -10.50 -21.20 -7.33
CA SER A 13 -11.65 -21.52 -6.48
C SER A 13 -11.35 -21.44 -4.97
N ILE A 14 -10.10 -21.66 -4.54
CA ILE A 14 -9.71 -21.58 -3.12
C ILE A 14 -9.55 -20.12 -2.68
N PHE A 15 -9.16 -19.21 -3.58
CA PHE A 15 -9.07 -17.77 -3.28
C PHE A 15 -10.44 -17.08 -3.18
N ALA A 16 -11.48 -17.63 -3.82
CA ALA A 16 -12.83 -17.07 -3.80
C ALA A 16 -13.65 -17.44 -2.55
N LEU A 17 -13.21 -18.43 -1.75
CA LEU A 17 -14.02 -19.01 -0.68
C LEU A 17 -13.68 -18.46 0.73
N MET A 18 -12.80 -17.46 0.84
CA MET A 18 -12.43 -16.82 2.11
C MET A 18 -13.11 -15.46 2.33
N MET A 19 -14.27 -15.26 1.72
CA MET A 19 -15.09 -14.04 1.81
C MET A 19 -16.54 -14.32 2.22
N ILE A 20 -16.79 -15.26 3.13
CA ILE A 20 -18.08 -15.38 3.80
C ILE A 20 -17.85 -15.71 5.27
N GLY A 21 -18.12 -14.75 6.15
CA GLY A 21 -18.13 -15.02 7.58
C GLY A 21 -18.25 -13.80 8.49
N LEU A 22 -19.23 -12.92 8.29
CA LEU A 22 -19.79 -12.16 9.42
C LEU A 22 -21.31 -11.96 9.24
N PRO A 23 -22.12 -12.18 10.30
CA PRO A 23 -23.58 -12.02 10.23
C PRO A 23 -23.97 -10.54 10.14
N ALA A 24 -24.92 -10.26 9.25
CA ALA A 24 -25.55 -8.95 9.12
C ALA A 24 -26.41 -8.65 10.36
N VAL A 25 -26.02 -7.63 11.12
CA VAL A 25 -26.94 -6.87 11.99
C VAL A 25 -27.08 -5.48 11.39
N ALA A 26 -28.29 -5.17 10.95
CA ALA A 26 -28.65 -3.92 10.31
C ALA A 26 -28.75 -2.81 11.35
N TYR A 27 -27.92 -1.78 11.21
CA TYR A 27 -28.24 -0.42 11.64
C TYR A 27 -27.76 0.55 10.56
N ALA A 28 -28.69 1.37 10.08
CA ALA A 28 -28.44 2.44 9.14
C ALA A 28 -27.69 3.57 9.85
N THR A 29 -26.49 3.93 9.40
CA THR A 29 -25.90 5.27 9.55
C THR A 29 -24.70 5.45 8.60
N GLU A 30 -24.75 6.55 7.85
CA GLU A 30 -23.65 7.34 7.26
C GLU A 30 -22.28 6.64 7.04
N GLN A 31 -21.96 6.33 5.77
CA GLN A 31 -20.58 6.05 5.34
C GLN A 31 -19.74 7.35 5.36
N ASN A 32 -19.35 7.78 6.56
CA ASN A 32 -18.04 8.40 6.72
C ASN A 32 -17.03 7.27 6.65
N THR A 33 -16.14 7.30 5.66
CA THR A 33 -15.06 6.33 5.49
C THR A 33 -14.07 6.47 6.64
N GLN A 34 -14.47 6.02 7.82
CA GLN A 34 -13.63 5.81 8.96
C GLN A 34 -12.78 4.57 8.65
N VAL A 35 -11.72 4.79 7.86
CA VAL A 35 -10.54 3.93 7.92
C VAL A 35 -10.21 3.83 9.40
N ASN A 36 -10.27 2.60 9.93
CA ASN A 36 -10.00 2.24 11.32
C ASN A 36 -8.65 2.82 11.78
N SER A 37 -8.67 4.09 12.17
CA SER A 37 -7.63 4.82 12.90
C SER A 37 -7.92 4.74 14.39
N THR A 38 -8.63 3.69 14.82
CA THR A 38 -9.00 3.37 16.19
C THR A 38 -7.91 2.55 16.86
N ALA A 39 -6.70 3.11 16.88
CA ALA A 39 -5.66 2.87 17.88
C ALA A 39 -4.45 3.69 17.48
N ILE A 40 -4.36 4.92 17.99
CA ILE A 40 -3.16 5.68 18.42
C ILE A 40 -3.66 7.12 18.61
N LYS A 41 -4.56 7.29 19.57
CA LYS A 41 -4.74 8.55 20.27
C LYS A 41 -4.42 8.30 21.75
N THR A 42 -3.26 7.72 21.99
CA THR A 42 -2.56 7.90 23.26
C THR A 42 -1.68 9.12 23.08
N THR A 43 -2.17 10.24 23.60
CA THR A 43 -1.42 11.48 23.81
C THR A 43 -0.12 11.15 24.56
N GLY A 44 0.96 10.83 23.85
CA GLY A 44 2.27 10.67 24.46
C GLY A 44 3.28 9.70 23.81
N ASN A 45 2.89 8.74 22.96
CA ASN A 45 3.90 7.80 22.44
C ASN A 45 3.53 7.12 21.12
N THR A 46 3.21 7.89 20.08
CA THR A 46 3.19 7.34 18.72
C THR A 46 4.62 7.02 18.33
N ASP A 47 4.92 5.75 18.02
CA ASP A 47 6.22 5.39 17.47
C ASP A 47 6.30 5.86 16.01
N HIS A 48 6.72 7.12 15.86
CA HIS A 48 6.88 7.76 14.58
C HIS A 48 7.97 7.10 13.72
N GLN A 49 8.98 6.48 14.34
CA GLN A 49 10.01 5.76 13.58
C GLN A 49 9.42 4.51 12.93
N LYS A 50 8.60 3.75 13.66
CA LYS A 50 7.88 2.59 13.10
C LYS A 50 6.93 2.99 11.97
N LEU A 51 6.20 4.10 12.11
CA LEU A 51 5.32 4.60 11.06
C LEU A 51 6.10 5.04 9.82
N ALA A 52 7.27 5.66 9.99
CA ALA A 52 8.10 6.04 8.86
C ALA A 52 8.54 4.82 8.05
N HIS A 53 9.09 3.79 8.72
CA HIS A 53 9.48 2.54 8.07
C HIS A 53 8.31 1.82 7.39
N TYR A 54 7.13 1.82 8.01
CA TYR A 54 5.93 1.24 7.39
C TYR A 54 5.63 1.90 6.04
N TYR A 55 5.65 3.24 5.98
CA TYR A 55 5.40 3.94 4.72
C TYR A 55 6.56 3.81 3.72
N GLU A 56 7.81 3.72 4.17
CA GLU A 56 8.95 3.39 3.29
C GLU A 56 8.75 2.03 2.62
N ASP A 57 8.33 1.03 3.39
CA ASP A 57 8.09 -0.32 2.86
C ASP A 57 6.89 -0.35 1.92
N GLN A 58 5.82 0.40 2.21
CA GLN A 58 4.71 0.60 1.27
C GLN A 58 5.17 1.27 -0.04
N ALA A 59 6.08 2.24 0.01
CA ALA A 59 6.65 2.85 -1.18
C ALA A 59 7.48 1.84 -2.00
N LYS A 60 8.30 1.01 -1.35
CA LYS A 60 9.04 -0.08 -2.01
C LYS A 60 8.11 -1.10 -2.65
N GLU A 61 7.00 -1.43 -1.99
CA GLU A 61 5.98 -2.32 -2.56
C GLU A 61 5.37 -1.74 -3.85
N MET A 62 5.09 -0.44 -3.88
CA MET A 62 4.60 0.22 -5.10
C MET A 62 5.65 0.18 -6.23
N GLN A 63 6.93 0.38 -5.90
CA GLN A 63 8.03 0.25 -6.88
C GLN A 63 8.14 -1.17 -7.42
N ALA A 64 7.99 -2.19 -6.58
CA ALA A 64 7.98 -3.58 -7.02
C ALA A 64 6.80 -3.87 -7.97
N LYS A 65 5.61 -3.30 -7.71
CA LYS A 65 4.45 -3.40 -8.61
C LYS A 65 4.68 -2.70 -9.95
N ILE A 66 5.39 -1.57 -9.98
CA ILE A 66 5.79 -0.92 -11.24
C ILE A 66 6.68 -1.87 -12.05
N GLN A 67 7.69 -2.45 -11.41
CA GLN A 67 8.60 -3.39 -12.06
C GLN A 67 7.85 -4.60 -12.63
N GLU A 68 6.89 -5.16 -11.89
CA GLU A 68 6.02 -6.24 -12.35
C GLU A 68 5.22 -5.83 -13.60
N GLN A 69 4.64 -4.61 -13.64
CA GLN A 69 3.91 -4.13 -14.82
C GLN A 69 4.84 -3.98 -16.04
N VAL A 70 6.06 -3.45 -15.83
CA VAL A 70 7.06 -3.28 -16.89
C VAL A 70 7.51 -4.64 -17.44
N GLU A 71 7.83 -5.58 -16.56
CA GLU A 71 8.21 -6.93 -16.96
C GLU A 71 7.09 -7.64 -17.70
N ALA A 72 5.86 -7.64 -17.16
CA ALA A 72 4.71 -8.26 -17.81
C ALA A 72 4.40 -7.63 -19.17
N PHE A 73 4.62 -6.31 -19.33
CA PHE A 73 4.49 -5.62 -20.60
C PHE A 73 5.57 -6.07 -21.61
N ASN A 74 6.82 -6.15 -21.17
CA ASN A 74 7.96 -6.53 -22.03
C ASN A 74 7.93 -8.01 -22.46
N HIS A 75 7.34 -8.90 -21.66
CA HIS A 75 7.22 -10.33 -22.00
C HIS A 75 6.12 -10.64 -23.04
N LYS A 76 5.26 -9.67 -23.41
CA LYS A 76 4.24 -9.88 -24.43
C LYS A 76 4.82 -9.73 -25.84
N PRO A 77 4.40 -10.57 -26.81
CA PRO A 77 4.81 -10.40 -28.20
C PRO A 77 4.26 -9.09 -28.75
N SER A 78 5.02 -8.44 -29.63
CA SER A 78 4.68 -7.13 -30.23
C SER A 78 3.29 -7.10 -30.87
N THR A 79 2.85 -8.23 -31.42
CA THR A 79 1.52 -8.43 -32.01
C THR A 79 0.38 -8.25 -31.02
N SER A 80 0.60 -8.50 -29.72
CA SER A 80 -0.39 -8.27 -28.64
C SER A 80 -0.81 -6.81 -28.52
N PHE A 81 -0.02 -5.90 -29.08
CA PHE A 81 -0.20 -4.46 -28.95
C PHE A 81 -0.73 -3.81 -30.23
N LEU A 82 -1.19 -4.59 -31.20
CA LEU A 82 -1.79 -4.10 -32.44
C LEU A 82 -3.30 -3.86 -32.30
N GLY A 83 -3.80 -2.95 -33.13
CA GLY A 83 -5.23 -2.60 -33.19
C GLY A 83 -5.77 -1.95 -31.90
N ARG A 84 -7.09 -1.79 -31.84
CA ARG A 84 -7.77 -1.09 -30.74
C ARG A 84 -7.54 -1.73 -29.36
N ASN A 85 -7.50 -3.06 -29.30
CA ASN A 85 -7.27 -3.79 -28.06
C ASN A 85 -5.84 -3.62 -27.57
N GLY A 86 -4.85 -3.68 -28.47
CA GLY A 86 -3.45 -3.44 -28.14
C GLY A 86 -3.20 -2.03 -27.60
N GLN A 87 -3.81 -1.02 -28.22
CA GLN A 87 -3.74 0.36 -27.73
C GLN A 87 -4.41 0.53 -26.36
N ARG A 88 -5.50 -0.18 -26.09
CA ARG A 88 -6.13 -0.21 -24.76
C ARG A 88 -5.21 -0.82 -23.70
N ILE A 89 -4.52 -1.91 -24.02
CA ILE A 89 -3.55 -2.55 -23.11
C ILE A 89 -2.42 -1.58 -22.77
N LYS A 90 -1.83 -0.91 -23.77
CA LYS A 90 -0.78 0.11 -23.55
C LYS A 90 -1.24 1.21 -22.59
N LYS A 91 -2.41 1.80 -22.85
CA LYS A 91 -2.98 2.85 -22.00
C LYS A 91 -3.21 2.37 -20.57
N HIS A 92 -3.70 1.14 -20.41
CA HIS A 92 -3.97 0.58 -19.09
C HIS A 92 -2.68 0.34 -18.29
N VAL A 93 -1.62 -0.14 -18.93
CA VAL A 93 -0.31 -0.35 -18.29
C VAL A 93 0.30 0.99 -17.86
N VAL A 94 0.29 1.99 -18.75
CA VAL A 94 0.77 3.35 -18.43
C VAL A 94 0.00 3.94 -17.26
N PHE A 95 -1.33 3.81 -17.27
CA PHE A 95 -2.18 4.28 -16.17
C PHE A 95 -1.81 3.59 -14.85
N LYS A 96 -1.65 2.26 -14.83
CA LYS A 96 -1.27 1.53 -13.61
C LYS A 96 0.10 1.95 -13.07
N ILE A 97 1.10 2.11 -13.95
CA ILE A 97 2.43 2.57 -13.56
C ILE A 97 2.31 3.95 -12.89
N HIS A 98 1.58 4.88 -13.51
CA HIS A 98 1.38 6.21 -12.96
C HIS A 98 0.70 6.21 -11.59
N GLU A 99 -0.33 5.38 -11.39
CA GLU A 99 -1.01 5.25 -10.10
C GLU A 99 -0.07 4.72 -9.01
N PHE A 100 0.79 3.74 -9.34
CA PHE A 100 1.78 3.23 -8.39
C PHE A 100 2.89 4.24 -8.10
N GLU A 101 3.33 5.02 -9.09
CA GLU A 101 4.29 6.11 -8.89
C GLU A 101 3.74 7.15 -7.92
N LYS A 102 2.49 7.56 -8.12
CA LYS A 102 1.80 8.50 -7.24
C LYS A 102 1.68 7.93 -5.82
N ALA A 103 1.26 6.68 -5.67
CA ALA A 103 1.16 6.03 -4.37
C ALA A 103 2.52 5.89 -3.68
N ALA A 104 3.59 5.59 -4.43
CA ALA A 104 4.96 5.54 -3.90
C ALA A 104 5.38 6.92 -3.37
N ALA A 105 5.14 7.99 -4.13
CA ALA A 105 5.46 9.35 -3.73
C ALA A 105 4.68 9.79 -2.48
N GLU A 106 3.38 9.50 -2.41
CA GLU A 106 2.55 9.79 -1.24
C GLU A 106 3.03 9.04 0.01
N ASN A 107 3.43 7.77 -0.13
CA ASN A 107 4.00 7.01 0.97
C ASN A 107 5.35 7.57 1.42
N LEU A 108 6.23 7.97 0.50
CA LEU A 108 7.49 8.63 0.86
C LEU A 108 7.28 9.97 1.58
N GLN A 109 6.26 10.74 1.19
CA GLN A 109 5.90 11.98 1.91
C GLN A 109 5.43 11.69 3.34
N LYS A 110 4.62 10.65 3.54
CA LYS A 110 4.19 10.22 4.89
C LYS A 110 5.36 9.70 5.72
N ALA A 111 6.28 8.95 5.11
CA ALA A 111 7.49 8.51 5.77
C ALA A 111 8.36 9.69 6.24
N ALA A 112 8.60 10.66 5.36
CA ALA A 112 9.35 11.86 5.69
C ALA A 112 8.70 12.67 6.83
N TYR A 113 7.37 12.80 6.81
CA TYR A 113 6.61 13.43 7.89
C TYR A 113 6.85 12.72 9.23
N HIS A 114 6.74 11.40 9.26
CA HIS A 114 6.95 10.63 10.48
C HIS A 114 8.41 10.62 10.95
N ASN A 115 9.39 10.59 10.04
CA ASN A 115 10.80 10.75 10.40
C ASN A 115 11.06 12.08 11.11
N LYS A 116 10.51 13.19 10.59
CA LYS A 116 10.60 14.50 11.24
C LYS A 116 9.98 14.49 12.65
N MET A 117 8.80 13.89 12.81
CA MET A 117 8.16 13.80 14.12
C MET A 117 8.96 12.95 15.12
N ALA A 118 9.63 11.89 14.64
CA ALA A 118 10.51 11.08 15.46
C ALA A 118 11.75 11.85 15.94
N GLU A 119 12.36 12.67 15.08
CA GLU A 119 13.47 13.56 15.45
C GLU A 119 13.05 14.60 16.48
N GLU A 120 11.90 15.25 16.28
CA GLU A 120 11.36 16.20 17.25
C GLU A 120 11.09 15.55 18.61
N GLN A 121 10.59 14.30 18.63
CA GLN A 121 10.40 13.54 19.86
C GLN A 121 11.71 13.22 20.57
N LYS A 122 12.74 12.79 19.83
CA LYS A 122 14.09 12.53 20.37
C LYS A 122 14.69 13.80 20.98
N ASN A 123 14.59 14.93 20.28
CA ASN A 123 15.09 16.22 20.76
C ASN A 123 14.38 16.65 22.06
N ARG A 124 13.05 16.56 22.11
CA ARG A 124 12.28 16.88 23.34
C ARG A 124 12.70 16.01 24.53
N GLN A 125 12.94 14.72 24.32
CA GLN A 125 13.40 13.80 25.36
C GLN A 125 14.80 14.18 25.87
N GLN A 126 15.74 14.51 24.98
CA GLN A 126 17.09 14.95 25.37
C GLN A 126 17.08 16.24 26.20
N PHE A 127 16.25 17.22 25.83
CA PHE A 127 16.11 18.46 26.62
C PHE A 127 15.51 18.20 28.01
N ALA A 128 14.49 17.35 28.10
CA ALA A 128 13.88 16.97 29.37
C ALA A 128 14.88 16.22 30.27
N GLU A 129 15.72 15.35 29.70
CA GLU A 129 16.76 14.63 30.44
C GLU A 129 17.83 15.61 30.95
N SER A 130 18.36 16.49 30.11
CA SER A 130 19.37 17.50 30.48
C SER A 130 18.90 18.45 31.60
N GLY A 131 17.61 18.84 31.58
CA GLY A 131 17.01 19.66 32.64
C GLY A 131 16.93 18.95 33.99
N ARG A 132 16.83 17.61 34.01
CA ARG A 132 16.79 16.81 35.24
C ARG A 132 18.16 16.59 35.88
N ILE A 133 19.26 16.73 35.12
CA ILE A 133 20.63 16.56 35.65
C ILE A 133 21.17 17.85 36.30
N LYS A 134 20.54 18.99 36.01
CA LYS A 134 20.99 20.32 36.48
C LYS A 134 20.22 20.88 37.69
N GLY A 135 19.19 20.17 38.17
CA GLY A 135 18.42 20.53 39.37
C GLY A 135 18.69 19.57 40.50
#